data_AF-A0A1V5JWS6-F1
#
_entry.id   AF-A0A1V5JWS6-F1
#
_cell.length_a   1.000
_cell.length_b   1.000
_cell.length_c   1.000
_cell.angle_alpha   90.00
_cell.angle_beta   90.00
_cell.angle_gamma   90.00
#
_symmetry.space_group_name_H-M   'P 1'
#
loop_
_entity.id
_entity.type
_entity.pdbx_description
1 polymer ?
#
loop_
_entity_poly.entity_id
_entity_poly.type
_entity_poly.pdbx_seq_one_letter_code
_entity_poly.pdbx_strand_id
1 'polypeptide(L)'
;MTTFCPKLKPTQCKEFKQVFIELIRTSSVKKLGRYRADKFEYLGEEPLQEGVVVKTLAYYKADKVELNYTLERRAPGAPWKIANYVIDGVDTVRNYKKQFTRLLAQESFEKMIERLKRKIEEYKADR
;
A
#
# COMPACT_ATOMS: atom_id res chain seq x y z
N MET A 1 0.05 -8.91 5.31
CA MET A 1 1.10 -8.71 4.26
C MET A 1 2.06 -9.92 4.07
N THR A 2 1.69 -11.16 4.42
CA THR A 2 2.65 -12.28 4.54
C THR A 2 2.83 -13.16 3.29
N THR A 3 2.02 -13.05 2.23
CA THR A 3 2.00 -14.09 1.18
C THR A 3 2.81 -13.83 -0.10
N PHE A 4 3.44 -12.67 -0.29
CA PHE A 4 4.20 -12.39 -1.53
C PHE A 4 5.66 -12.88 -1.43
N CYS A 5 6.35 -12.49 -0.37
CA CYS A 5 7.75 -12.85 -0.14
C CYS A 5 8.07 -14.35 0.00
N PRO A 6 7.18 -15.23 0.51
CA PRO A 6 7.48 -16.66 0.59
C PRO A 6 7.76 -17.34 -0.76
N LYS A 7 7.36 -16.70 -1.88
CA LYS A 7 7.64 -17.19 -3.24
C LYS A 7 8.97 -16.70 -3.81
N LEU A 8 9.72 -15.89 -3.07
CA LEU A 8 10.99 -15.28 -3.49
C LEU A 8 12.14 -15.77 -2.61
N LYS A 9 13.37 -15.74 -3.14
CA LYS A 9 14.57 -15.90 -2.30
C LYS A 9 14.62 -14.79 -1.23
N PRO A 10 15.20 -15.03 -0.04
CA PRO A 10 15.27 -14.01 1.02
C PRO A 10 15.88 -12.67 0.56
N THR A 11 16.93 -12.73 -0.28
CA THR A 11 17.58 -11.57 -0.88
C THR A 11 16.66 -10.81 -1.83
N GLN A 12 15.94 -11.53 -2.70
CA GLN A 12 14.95 -10.95 -3.61
C GLN A 12 13.78 -10.31 -2.85
N CYS A 13 13.28 -10.94 -1.79
CA CYS A 13 12.24 -10.33 -0.95
C CYS A 13 12.75 -9.03 -0.27
N LYS A 14 14.01 -9.01 0.19
CA LYS A 14 14.62 -7.80 0.77
C LYS A 14 14.71 -6.67 -0.26
N GLU A 15 15.23 -6.96 -1.45
CA GLU A 15 15.34 -5.96 -2.52
C GLU A 15 13.96 -5.45 -2.94
N PHE A 16 13.00 -6.35 -3.16
CA PHE A 16 11.62 -5.98 -3.50
C PHE A 16 11.01 -5.05 -2.47
N LYS A 17 11.13 -5.35 -1.17
CA LYS A 17 10.62 -4.49 -0.11
C LYS A 17 11.23 -3.10 -0.17
N GLN A 18 12.56 -3.00 -0.34
CA GLN A 18 13.26 -1.72 -0.41
C GLN A 18 12.77 -0.89 -1.60
N VAL A 19 12.79 -1.48 -2.80
CA VAL A 19 12.36 -0.80 -4.03
C VAL A 19 10.88 -0.42 -3.99
N PHE A 20 10.02 -1.31 -3.48
CA PHE A 20 8.59 -1.01 -3.39
C PHE A 20 8.27 0.09 -2.38
N ILE A 21 8.96 0.13 -1.22
CA ILE A 21 8.85 1.23 -0.26
C ILE A 21 9.26 2.56 -0.89
N GLU A 22 10.37 2.58 -1.64
CA GLU A 22 10.82 3.79 -2.35
C GLU A 22 9.82 4.22 -3.42
N LEU A 23 9.26 3.28 -4.19
CA LEU A 23 8.22 3.55 -5.18
C LEU A 23 6.99 4.17 -4.53
N ILE A 24 6.52 3.63 -3.41
CA ILE A 24 5.38 4.20 -2.69
C ILE A 24 5.75 5.58 -2.17
N ARG A 25 6.90 5.79 -1.52
CA ARG A 25 7.31 7.13 -1.05
C ARG A 25 7.38 8.15 -2.19
N THR A 26 8.01 7.80 -3.29
CA THR A 26 8.23 8.70 -4.43
C THR A 26 6.91 9.00 -5.16
N SER A 27 6.11 7.96 -5.41
CA SER A 27 4.78 8.13 -6.02
C SER A 27 3.80 8.84 -5.09
N SER A 28 3.93 8.64 -3.77
CA SER A 28 3.16 9.37 -2.77
C SER A 28 3.53 10.84 -2.76
N VAL A 29 4.79 11.24 -2.95
CA VAL A 29 5.16 12.66 -3.10
C VAL A 29 4.45 13.31 -4.29
N LYS A 30 4.34 12.61 -5.43
CA LYS A 30 3.56 13.08 -6.59
C LYS A 30 2.05 13.01 -6.34
N LYS A 31 1.58 11.95 -5.69
CA LYS A 31 0.20 11.75 -5.25
C LYS A 31 -0.11 12.50 -3.95
N LEU A 32 0.76 13.36 -3.42
CA LEU A 32 0.38 14.27 -2.33
C LEU A 32 -0.75 15.17 -2.82
N GLY A 33 -0.93 15.36 -4.13
CA GLY A 33 -2.14 15.95 -4.71
C GLY A 33 -3.42 15.09 -4.62
N ARG A 34 -3.35 13.78 -4.38
CA ARG A 34 -4.50 12.85 -4.17
C ARG A 34 -4.61 12.31 -2.74
N TYR A 35 -3.55 12.46 -1.93
CA TYR A 35 -3.50 12.08 -0.51
C TYR A 35 -3.47 13.29 0.43
N ARG A 36 -3.58 14.52 -0.10
CA ARG A 36 -4.00 15.70 0.68
C ARG A 36 -5.48 15.54 0.98
N ALA A 37 -5.84 14.67 1.91
CA ALA A 37 -7.13 14.85 2.52
C ALA A 37 -7.00 16.09 3.42
N ASP A 38 -7.79 17.13 3.13
CA ASP A 38 -7.86 18.33 3.95
C ASP A 38 -8.61 18.02 5.25
N LYS A 39 -9.49 17.01 5.22
CA LYS A 39 -10.27 16.54 6.36
C LYS A 39 -10.48 15.04 6.28
N PHE A 40 -10.50 14.41 7.46
CA PHE A 40 -10.98 13.05 7.63
C PHE A 40 -12.23 13.05 8.51
N GLU A 41 -13.16 12.14 8.22
CA GLU A 41 -14.32 11.86 9.05
C GLU A 41 -14.28 10.41 9.49
N TYR A 42 -14.32 10.19 10.81
CA TYR A 42 -14.40 8.86 11.40
C TYR A 42 -15.86 8.42 11.43
N LEU A 43 -16.16 7.29 10.79
CA LEU A 43 -17.51 6.75 10.68
C LEU A 43 -17.80 5.64 11.69
N GLY A 44 -16.77 5.17 12.40
CA GLY A 44 -16.87 4.05 13.33
C GLY A 44 -15.84 2.97 13.07
N GLU A 45 -15.91 1.93 13.89
CA GLU A 45 -15.02 0.79 13.82
C GLU A 45 -15.77 -0.52 14.00
N GLU A 46 -15.31 -1.56 13.30
CA GLU A 46 -15.87 -2.90 13.31
C GLU A 46 -14.80 -3.90 13.73
N PRO A 47 -14.98 -4.64 14.83
CA PRO A 47 -14.00 -5.63 15.26
C PRO A 47 -13.87 -6.76 14.25
N LEU A 48 -12.64 -7.20 14.01
CA LEU A 48 -12.34 -8.41 13.26
C LEU A 48 -11.86 -9.50 14.21
N GLN A 49 -11.79 -10.75 13.71
CA GLN A 49 -11.15 -11.84 14.43
C GLN A 49 -9.70 -11.49 14.82
N GLU A 50 -8.98 -10.82 13.91
CA GLU A 50 -7.64 -10.30 14.14
C GLU A 50 -7.61 -8.80 13.79
N GLY A 51 -7.81 -7.94 14.79
CA GLY A 51 -7.72 -6.49 14.64
C GLY A 51 -9.08 -5.79 14.50
N VAL A 52 -9.10 -4.65 13.83
CA VAL A 52 -10.28 -3.80 13.67
C VAL A 52 -10.28 -3.13 12.30
N VAL A 53 -11.46 -2.98 11.70
CA VAL A 53 -11.66 -2.09 10.56
C VAL A 53 -12.10 -0.73 11.07
N VAL A 54 -11.33 0.31 10.79
CA VAL A 54 -11.72 1.70 11.04
C VAL A 54 -12.24 2.29 9.73
N LYS A 55 -13.50 2.74 9.74
CA LYS A 55 -14.17 3.32 8.58
C LYS A 55 -13.98 4.84 8.57
N THR A 56 -13.50 5.39 7.46
CA THR A 56 -13.31 6.83 7.32
C THR A 56 -13.72 7.36 5.95
N LEU A 57 -14.04 8.64 5.90
CA LEU A 57 -14.09 9.42 4.66
C LEU A 57 -12.93 10.39 4.63
N ALA A 58 -12.22 10.42 3.50
CA ALA A 58 -11.18 11.40 3.23
C ALA A 58 -11.74 12.45 2.24
N TYR A 59 -11.62 13.72 2.59
CA TYR A 59 -12.11 14.84 1.79
C TYR A 59 -10.94 15.61 1.20
N TYR A 60 -10.99 15.91 -0.10
CA TYR A 60 -10.03 16.78 -0.77
C TYR A 60 -10.77 17.72 -1.70
N LYS A 61 -10.70 19.03 -1.43
CA LYS A 61 -11.50 20.03 -2.16
C LYS A 61 -12.99 19.65 -2.17
N ALA A 62 -13.58 19.42 -3.34
CA ALA A 62 -14.98 19.02 -3.51
C ALA A 62 -15.19 17.49 -3.56
N ASP A 63 -14.09 16.72 -3.60
CA ASP A 63 -14.14 15.27 -3.70
C ASP A 63 -14.15 14.63 -2.31
N LYS A 64 -14.83 13.49 -2.19
CA LYS A 64 -14.78 12.60 -1.03
C LYS A 64 -14.53 11.17 -1.49
N VAL A 65 -13.70 10.45 -0.75
CA VAL A 65 -13.40 9.03 -0.99
C VAL A 65 -13.55 8.24 0.29
N GLU A 66 -14.08 7.02 0.17
CA GLU A 66 -14.09 6.08 1.28
C GLU A 66 -12.67 5.52 1.47
N LEU A 67 -12.15 5.64 2.68
CA LEU A 67 -10.82 5.17 3.02
C LEU A 67 -10.86 4.40 4.34
N ASN A 68 -10.96 3.07 4.24
CA ASN A 68 -11.04 2.20 5.40
C ASN A 68 -9.67 1.59 5.70
N TYR A 69 -9.35 1.47 6.98
CA TYR A 69 -8.10 0.91 7.46
C TYR A 69 -8.34 -0.38 8.21
N THR A 70 -7.55 -1.40 7.92
CA THR A 70 -7.43 -2.56 8.81
C THR A 70 -6.26 -2.31 9.75
N LEU A 71 -6.54 -2.21 11.05
CA LEU A 71 -5.51 -2.08 12.07
C LEU A 71 -5.31 -3.40 12.81
N GLU A 72 -4.06 -3.76 13.00
CA GLU A 72 -3.64 -4.95 13.73
C GLU A 72 -2.63 -4.56 14.83
N ARG A 73 -2.63 -5.31 15.93
CA ARG A 73 -1.60 -5.25 16.97
C ARG A 73 -1.00 -6.64 17.14
N ARG A 74 0.32 -6.71 17.31
CA ARG A 74 1.04 -8.00 17.40
C ARG A 74 0.84 -8.72 18.74
N ALA A 75 0.53 -7.98 19.79
CA ALA A 75 0.31 -8.48 21.14
C ALA A 75 -0.53 -7.46 21.93
N PRO A 76 -1.16 -7.86 23.05
CA PRO A 76 -1.72 -6.91 24.01
C PRO A 76 -0.67 -5.87 24.44
N GLY A 77 -1.05 -4.59 24.46
CA GLY A 77 -0.15 -3.47 24.79
C GLY A 77 0.80 -3.03 23.67
N ALA A 78 0.90 -3.77 22.56
CA ALA A 78 1.66 -3.32 21.39
C ALA A 78 0.93 -2.20 20.63
N PRO A 79 1.65 -1.29 19.95
CA PRO A 79 1.01 -0.24 19.17
C PRO A 79 0.23 -0.83 17.99
N TRP A 80 -0.93 -0.23 17.70
CA TRP A 80 -1.70 -0.51 16.50
C TRP A 80 -0.93 -0.10 15.26
N LYS A 81 -1.00 -0.93 14.22
CA LYS A 81 -0.40 -0.66 12.92
C LYS A 81 -1.44 -0.88 11.84
N ILE A 82 -1.42 -0.01 10.84
CA ILE A 82 -2.21 -0.21 9.62
C ILE A 82 -1.61 -1.41 8.87
N ALA A 83 -2.39 -2.48 8.77
CA ALA A 83 -2.02 -3.69 8.05
C ALA A 83 -2.51 -3.65 6.59
N ASN A 84 -3.62 -2.96 6.34
CA ASN A 84 -4.21 -2.78 5.02
C ASN A 84 -5.04 -1.48 4.95
N TYR A 85 -5.35 -1.04 3.73
CA TYR A 85 -6.34 -0.01 3.48
C TYR A 85 -7.11 -0.25 2.18
N VAL A 86 -8.35 0.20 2.17
CA VAL A 86 -9.32 0.07 1.06
C VAL A 86 -9.76 1.47 0.66
N ILE A 87 -9.63 1.80 -0.63
CA ILE A 87 -10.09 3.09 -1.20
C ILE A 87 -11.25 2.82 -2.13
N ASP A 88 -12.43 3.37 -1.86
CA ASP A 88 -13.66 3.17 -2.66
C ASP A 88 -13.90 1.69 -3.01
N GLY A 89 -13.79 0.81 -2.00
CA GLY A 89 -13.94 -0.64 -2.16
C GLY A 89 -12.73 -1.38 -2.78
N VAL A 90 -11.69 -0.66 -3.21
CA VAL A 90 -10.48 -1.25 -3.79
C VAL A 90 -9.42 -1.51 -2.71
N ASP A 91 -9.24 -2.79 -2.36
CA ASP A 91 -8.13 -3.26 -1.53
C ASP A 91 -6.81 -3.06 -2.27
N THR A 92 -6.04 -2.07 -1.80
CA THR A 92 -4.84 -1.63 -2.50
C THR A 92 -3.71 -2.66 -2.35
N VAL A 93 -3.55 -3.27 -1.17
CA VAL A 93 -2.53 -4.30 -0.95
C VAL A 93 -2.80 -5.55 -1.78
N ARG A 94 -4.06 -6.00 -1.82
CA ARG A 94 -4.48 -7.15 -2.65
C ARG A 94 -4.30 -6.86 -4.13
N ASN A 95 -4.64 -5.66 -4.58
CA ASN A 95 -4.45 -5.24 -5.97
C ASN A 95 -2.98 -5.28 -6.38
N TYR A 96 -2.08 -4.68 -5.58
CA TYR A 96 -0.64 -4.74 -5.84
C TYR A 96 -0.10 -6.17 -5.84
N LYS A 97 -0.51 -7.00 -4.87
CA LYS A 97 -0.13 -8.42 -4.82
C LYS A 97 -0.54 -9.14 -6.11
N LYS A 98 -1.76 -8.92 -6.61
CA LYS A 98 -2.25 -9.51 -7.87
C LYS A 98 -1.39 -9.05 -9.06
N GLN A 99 -1.08 -7.76 -9.15
CA GLN A 99 -0.26 -7.21 -10.23
C GLN A 99 1.16 -7.79 -10.24
N PHE A 100 1.84 -7.83 -9.09
CA PHE A 100 3.19 -8.38 -9.00
C PHE A 100 3.22 -9.88 -9.23
N THR A 101 2.21 -10.62 -8.75
CA THR A 101 2.10 -12.06 -9.03
C THR A 101 1.95 -12.32 -10.53
N ARG A 102 1.13 -11.53 -11.23
CA ARG A 102 1.00 -11.63 -12.69
C ARG A 102 2.30 -11.29 -13.40
N LEU A 103 2.99 -10.25 -12.95
CA LEU A 103 4.25 -9.81 -13.57
C LEU A 103 5.36 -10.87 -13.42
N LEU A 104 5.48 -11.48 -12.24
CA LEU A 104 6.44 -12.58 -12.01
C LEU A 104 6.09 -13.86 -12.76
N ALA A 105 4.84 -14.04 -13.19
CA ALA A 105 4.47 -15.16 -14.06
C ALA A 105 4.88 -14.93 -15.52
N GLN A 106 5.14 -13.68 -15.91
CA GLN A 106 5.47 -13.29 -17.28
C GLN A 106 6.95 -12.94 -17.48
N GLU A 107 7.62 -12.50 -16.41
CA GLU A 107 8.96 -11.92 -16.47
C GLU A 107 9.80 -12.36 -15.28
N SER A 108 11.13 -12.27 -15.42
CA SER A 108 12.04 -12.56 -14.31
C SER A 108 11.92 -11.52 -13.20
N PHE A 109 12.35 -11.90 -12.00
CA PHE A 109 12.37 -11.00 -10.85
C PHE A 109 13.18 -9.72 -11.14
N GLU A 110 14.30 -9.85 -11.83
CA GLU A 110 15.21 -8.76 -12.19
C GLU A 110 14.51 -7.75 -13.10
N LYS A 111 13.79 -8.23 -14.14
CA LYS A 111 13.00 -7.38 -15.03
C LYS A 111 11.88 -6.65 -14.29
N MET A 112 11.19 -7.33 -13.37
CA MET A 112 10.19 -6.70 -12.51
C MET A 112 10.82 -5.55 -11.69
N ILE A 113 11.96 -5.80 -11.03
CA ILE A 113 12.63 -4.78 -10.21
C ILE A 113 13.11 -3.61 -11.05
N GLU A 114 13.67 -3.87 -12.23
CA GLU A 114 14.10 -2.82 -13.16
C GLU A 114 12.93 -1.90 -13.55
N ARG A 115 11.74 -2.47 -13.81
CA ARG A 115 10.53 -1.69 -14.08
C ARG A 115 10.11 -0.81 -12.90
N LEU A 116 10.22 -1.30 -11.66
CA LEU A 116 9.90 -0.49 -10.48
C LEU A 116 10.90 0.65 -10.28
N LYS A 117 12.20 0.37 -10.45
CA LYS A 117 13.27 1.38 -10.41
C LYS A 117 13.07 2.44 -11.48
N ARG A 118 12.73 2.04 -12.71
CA ARG A 118 12.42 2.98 -13.80
C ARG A 118 11.25 3.91 -13.46
N LYS A 119 10.15 3.37 -12.89
CA LYS A 119 9.03 4.19 -12.42
C LYS A 119 9.42 5.15 -11.31
N ILE A 120 10.33 4.76 -10.41
CA ILE A 120 10.85 5.68 -9.37
C ILE A 120 11.56 6.86 -10.04
N GLU A 121 12.44 6.61 -11.01
CA GLU A 121 13.17 7.66 -11.71
C GLU A 121 12.24 8.56 -12.53
N GLU A 122 11.24 8.00 -13.22
CA GLU A 122 10.18 8.77 -13.89
C GLU A 122 9.45 9.71 -12.92
N TYR A 123 9.15 9.26 -11.69
CA TYR A 123 8.53 10.12 -10.67
C TYR A 123 9.47 11.16 -10.06
N LYS A 124 10.79 10.93 -10.08
CA LYS A 124 11.79 11.91 -9.61
C LYS A 124 12.06 12.99 -10.65
N ALA A 125 12.08 12.62 -11.94
CA ALA A 125 12.37 13.54 -13.05
C ALA A 125 11.22 14.50 -13.37
N ASP A 126 9.99 14.15 -13.02
CA ASP A 126 8.79 15.00 -13.15
C ASP A 126 8.57 15.88 -11.90
N ARG A 127 9.66 16.28 -11.21
CA ARG A 127 9.69 17.24 -10.09
C ARG A 127 10.29 18.55 -10.55
#